data_AF-A0A2E6HF22-F1
#
_entry.id   AF-A0A2E6HF22-F1
#
_cell.length_a   1.000
_cell.length_b   1.000
_cell.length_c   1.000
_cell.angle_alpha   90.00
_cell.angle_beta   90.00
_cell.angle_gamma   90.00
#
_symmetry.space_group_name_H-M   'P 1'
#
loop_
_entity.id
_entity.type
_entity.pdbx_description
1 polymer ?
#
loop_
_entity_poly.entity_id
_entity_poly.type
_entity_poly.pdbx_seq_one_letter_code
_entity_poly.pdbx_strand_id
1 'polypeptide(L)'
;MPSLTKKENSPYWYCCFTTPDGKRTKRSTKQTDKKKAIAVCTEFEKATKKAKKGALTENQAIKVVSDIKSKITNHNQKTKTSPILNSRIPDGLIAEKWDKHRFNLKLVNPANKRKYEVIVVGSG
;
A
#
# COMPACT_ATOMS: atom_id res chain seq x y z
N MET A 1 18.17 -10.23 28.06
CA MET A 1 19.02 -9.82 26.92
C MET A 1 18.65 -10.62 25.69
N PRO A 2 18.30 -9.94 24.58
CA PRO A 2 18.14 -10.60 23.31
C PRO A 2 19.50 -11.01 22.74
N SER A 3 19.56 -12.09 21.97
CA SER A 3 20.76 -12.54 21.28
C SER A 3 20.50 -12.77 19.81
N LEU A 4 21.54 -12.61 18.97
CA LEU A 4 21.47 -12.88 17.54
C LEU A 4 22.11 -14.22 17.23
N THR A 5 21.45 -14.98 16.36
CA THR A 5 21.95 -16.25 15.84
C THR A 5 21.75 -16.27 14.33
N LYS A 6 22.61 -16.99 13.61
CA LYS A 6 22.47 -17.23 12.17
C LYS A 6 22.29 -18.72 11.97
N LYS A 7 21.35 -19.12 11.11
CA LYS A 7 21.20 -20.51 10.68
C LYS A 7 22.04 -20.73 9.44
N GLU A 8 22.50 -21.96 9.23
CA GLU A 8 23.32 -22.33 8.07
C GLU A 8 22.55 -22.18 6.74
N ASN A 9 21.29 -22.64 6.71
CA ASN A 9 20.46 -22.65 5.50
C ASN A 9 19.63 -21.36 5.26
N SER A 10 19.91 -20.25 5.96
CA SER A 10 19.13 -19.02 5.83
C SER A 10 20.03 -17.78 5.79
N PRO A 11 19.85 -16.87 4.82
CA PRO A 11 20.64 -15.65 4.72
C PRO A 11 20.33 -14.64 5.84
N TYR A 12 19.19 -14.81 6.53
CA TYR A 12 18.71 -13.90 7.55
C TYR A 12 19.22 -14.21 8.96
N TRP A 13 19.44 -13.15 9.72
CA TRP A 13 19.69 -13.22 11.15
C TRP A 13 18.39 -13.53 11.92
N TYR A 14 18.53 -14.24 13.03
CA TYR A 14 17.44 -14.57 13.95
C TYR A 14 17.68 -13.91 15.30
N CYS A 15 16.68 -13.20 15.78
CA CYS A 15 16.64 -12.62 17.12
C CYS A 15 15.99 -13.61 18.09
N CYS A 16 16.72 -13.95 19.15
CA CYS A 16 16.25 -14.75 20.26
C CYS A 16 15.85 -13.79 21.40
N PHE A 17 14.58 -13.76 21.77
CA PHE A 17 14.09 -12.91 22.86
C PHE A 17 12.97 -13.59 23.64
N THR A 18 12.68 -13.06 24.82
CA THR A 18 11.62 -13.56 25.70
C THR A 18 10.32 -12.82 25.40
N THR A 19 9.25 -13.56 25.12
CA THR A 19 7.92 -12.98 24.96
C THR A 19 7.37 -12.49 26.31
N PRO A 20 6.34 -11.63 26.30
CA PRO A 20 5.70 -11.18 27.54
C PRO A 20 5.21 -12.34 28.41
N ASP A 21 4.79 -13.45 27.78
CA ASP A 21 4.35 -14.70 28.44
C ASP A 21 5.50 -15.50 29.09
N GLY A 22 6.74 -14.98 29.07
CA GLY A 22 7.91 -15.62 29.65
C GLY A 22 8.58 -16.69 28.78
N LYS A 23 8.01 -17.03 27.62
CA LYS A 23 8.58 -18.04 26.70
C LYS A 23 9.72 -17.46 25.87
N ARG A 24 10.83 -18.21 25.73
CA ARG A 24 11.93 -17.85 24.81
C ARG A 24 11.58 -18.26 23.39
N THR A 25 11.64 -17.30 22.45
CA THR A 25 11.30 -17.54 21.04
C THR A 25 12.43 -17.07 20.13
N LYS A 26 12.57 -17.73 18.98
CA LYS A 26 13.45 -17.31 17.87
C LYS A 26 12.60 -16.74 16.73
N ARG A 27 12.83 -15.50 16.32
CA ARG A 27 12.16 -14.89 15.16
C ARG A 27 13.19 -14.36 14.17
N SER A 28 12.92 -14.57 12.88
CA SER A 28 13.76 -14.00 11.82
C SER A 28 13.63 -12.48 11.83
N THR A 29 14.75 -11.76 11.73
CA THR A 29 14.77 -10.31 11.54
C THR A 29 14.55 -9.92 10.07
N LYS A 30 14.53 -10.91 9.17
CA LYS A 30 14.53 -10.76 7.69
C LYS A 30 15.67 -9.91 7.12
N GLN A 31 16.68 -9.61 7.93
CA GLN A 31 17.85 -8.82 7.55
C GLN A 31 19.07 -9.73 7.37
N THR A 32 19.82 -9.46 6.30
CA THR A 32 21.11 -10.09 5.96
C THR A 32 22.26 -9.42 6.71
N ASP A 33 22.18 -8.10 6.90
CA ASP A 33 23.20 -7.31 7.59
C ASP A 33 23.09 -7.42 9.11
N LYS A 34 24.21 -7.67 9.78
CA LYS A 34 24.27 -7.80 11.25
C LYS A 34 23.85 -6.51 11.97
N LYS A 35 24.27 -5.33 11.48
CA LYS A 35 23.96 -4.03 12.09
C LYS A 35 22.46 -3.72 12.07
N LYS A 36 21.79 -3.96 10.94
CA LYS A 36 20.33 -3.82 10.80
C LYS A 36 19.59 -4.85 11.66
N ALA A 37 20.10 -6.09 11.72
CA ALA A 37 19.53 -7.13 12.58
C ALA A 37 19.59 -6.77 14.08
N ILE A 38 20.67 -6.12 14.53
CA ILE A 38 20.78 -5.61 15.91
C ILE A 38 19.68 -4.58 16.17
N ALA A 39 19.50 -3.59 15.29
CA ALA A 39 18.47 -2.56 15.45
C ALA A 39 17.08 -3.18 15.60
N VAL A 40 16.69 -4.09 14.70
CA VAL A 40 15.41 -4.81 14.76
C VAL A 40 15.27 -5.60 16.08
N CYS A 41 16.35 -6.22 16.55
CA CYS A 41 16.32 -7.00 17.79
C CYS A 41 16.18 -6.12 19.05
N THR A 42 16.76 -4.91 19.04
CA THR A 42 16.53 -3.91 20.10
C THR A 42 15.09 -3.40 20.12
N GLU A 43 14.46 -3.27 18.96
CA GLU A 43 13.04 -2.87 18.86
C GLU A 43 12.12 -3.95 19.42
N PHE A 44 12.37 -5.23 19.12
CA PHE A 44 11.62 -6.34 19.72
C PHE A 44 11.71 -6.32 21.24
N GLU A 45 12.90 -6.09 21.80
CA GLU A 45 13.05 -5.98 23.26
C GLU A 45 12.30 -4.78 23.84
N LYS A 46 12.34 -3.62 23.17
CA LYS A 46 11.57 -2.45 23.59
C LYS A 46 10.06 -2.74 23.56
N ALA A 47 9.57 -3.42 22.54
CA ALA A 47 8.18 -3.83 22.43
C ALA A 47 7.77 -4.83 23.53
N THR A 48 8.59 -5.85 23.81
CA THR A 48 8.29 -6.82 24.87
C THR A 48 8.39 -6.23 26.26
N LYS A 49 9.34 -5.32 26.53
CA LYS A 49 9.40 -4.58 27.80
C LYS A 49 8.15 -3.72 28.01
N LYS A 50 7.65 -3.07 26.96
CA LYS A 50 6.38 -2.32 27.02
C LYS A 50 5.20 -3.24 27.32
N ALA A 51 5.12 -4.39 26.67
CA ALA A 51 4.08 -5.38 26.91
C ALA A 51 4.16 -6.00 28.33
N LYS A 52 5.34 -6.38 28.81
CA LYS A 52 5.54 -6.98 30.15
C LYS A 52 5.24 -6.00 31.30
N LYS A 53 5.45 -4.70 31.10
CA LYS A 53 5.08 -3.66 32.08
C LYS A 53 3.55 -3.44 32.18
N GLY A 54 2.72 -4.24 31.50
CA GLY A 54 1.27 -4.04 31.45
C GLY A 54 0.85 -2.76 30.73
N ALA A 55 1.78 -2.09 30.02
CA ALA A 55 1.53 -0.79 29.42
C ALA A 55 0.73 -0.90 28.11
N LEU A 56 0.65 -2.07 27.48
CA LEU A 56 -0.28 -2.33 26.37
C LEU A 56 -1.68 -2.64 26.94
N THR A 57 -2.27 -1.66 27.61
CA THR A 57 -3.70 -1.65 27.87
C THR A 57 -4.45 -1.64 26.55
N GLU A 58 -5.68 -2.14 26.54
CA GLU A 58 -6.54 -2.24 25.34
C GLU A 58 -6.59 -0.91 24.56
N ASN A 59 -6.57 0.22 25.28
CA ASN A 59 -6.52 1.56 24.72
C ASN A 59 -5.20 1.90 23.98
N GLN A 60 -4.04 1.38 24.41
CA GLN A 60 -2.79 1.51 23.65
C GLN A 60 -2.75 0.61 22.41
N ALA A 61 -3.36 -0.58 22.47
CA ALA A 61 -3.52 -1.42 21.28
C ALA A 61 -4.45 -0.74 20.26
N ILE A 62 -5.57 -0.16 20.71
CA ILE A 62 -6.47 0.66 19.90
C ILE A 62 -5.73 1.88 19.31
N LYS A 63 -4.88 2.55 20.09
CA LYS A 63 -4.07 3.67 19.60
C LYS A 63 -3.04 3.24 18.55
N VAL A 64 -2.39 2.08 18.72
CA VAL A 64 -1.48 1.51 17.72
C VAL A 64 -2.23 1.13 16.45
N VAL A 65 -3.43 0.55 16.55
CA VAL A 65 -4.29 0.24 15.40
C VAL A 65 -4.76 1.53 14.72
N SER A 66 -5.10 2.57 15.47
CA SER A 66 -5.44 3.90 14.96
C SER A 66 -4.25 4.56 14.27
N ASP A 67 -3.05 4.44 14.82
CA ASP A 67 -1.80 4.95 14.24
C ASP A 67 -1.41 4.19 12.97
N ILE A 68 -1.69 2.88 12.91
CA ILE A 68 -1.55 2.07 11.70
C ILE A 68 -2.57 2.53 10.66
N LYS A 69 -3.84 2.71 11.07
CA LYS A 69 -4.91 3.18 10.20
C LYS A 69 -4.58 4.56 9.63
N SER A 70 -4.11 5.51 10.43
CA SER A 70 -3.75 6.86 9.97
C SER A 70 -2.51 6.86 9.07
N LYS A 71 -1.50 6.03 9.36
CA LYS A 71 -0.34 5.84 8.48
C LYS A 71 -0.70 5.21 7.14
N ILE A 72 -1.71 4.33 7.09
CA ILE A 72 -2.27 3.75 5.85
C ILE A 72 -3.21 4.75 5.15
N THR A 73 -3.89 5.62 5.90
CA THR A 73 -4.83 6.63 5.37
C THR A 73 -4.09 7.79 4.69
N ASN A 74 -2.77 7.89 4.82
CA ASN A 74 -1.99 8.57 3.80
C ASN A 74 -2.15 7.80 2.49
N HIS A 75 -3.00 8.30 1.59
CA HIS A 75 -3.17 7.82 0.22
C HIS A 75 -1.81 7.65 -0.46
N ASN A 76 -1.21 6.48 -0.28
CA ASN A 76 -0.11 5.99 -1.08
C ASN A 76 -0.67 4.78 -1.81
N GLN A 77 -1.42 5.09 -2.86
CA GLN A 77 -1.81 4.12 -3.88
C GLN A 77 -0.53 3.55 -4.50
N LYS A 78 0.04 2.51 -3.89
CA LYS A 78 0.79 1.53 -4.67
C LYS A 78 -0.23 0.57 -5.26
N THR A 79 -0.94 1.04 -6.28
CA THR A 79 -1.57 0.13 -7.23
C THR A 79 -0.45 -0.70 -7.84
N LYS A 80 -0.54 -2.03 -7.71
CA LYS A 80 0.18 -2.94 -8.60
C LYS A 80 -0.06 -2.45 -10.03
N THR A 81 1.00 -2.14 -10.76
CA THR A 81 0.93 -1.71 -12.15
C THR A 81 0.39 -2.86 -13.00
N SER A 82 -0.94 -2.94 -13.12
CA SER A 82 -1.60 -3.49 -14.31
C SER A 82 -1.18 -2.66 -15.52
N PRO A 83 -1.12 -3.23 -16.74
CA PRO A 83 -0.74 -2.47 -17.93
C PRO A 83 -1.58 -1.20 -18.01
N ILE A 84 -0.93 -0.08 -18.29
CA ILE A 84 -1.54 1.25 -18.37
C ILE A 84 -2.61 1.20 -19.48
N LEU A 85 -3.87 1.06 -19.09
CA LEU A 85 -5.00 1.17 -20.02
C LEU A 85 -5.30 2.65 -20.23
N ASN A 86 -5.11 3.12 -21.47
CA ASN A 86 -5.44 4.49 -21.84
C ASN A 86 -6.95 4.57 -22.08
N SER A 87 -7.69 5.07 -21.09
CA SER A 87 -9.15 5.15 -21.10
C SER A 87 -9.71 6.30 -21.95
N ARG A 88 -8.86 7.17 -22.54
CA ARG A 88 -9.23 8.30 -23.42
C ARG A 88 -10.48 9.08 -22.98
N ILE A 89 -10.61 9.28 -21.67
CA ILE A 89 -11.78 9.96 -21.09
C ILE A 89 -11.59 11.47 -21.30
N PRO A 90 -12.62 12.22 -21.76
CA PRO A 90 -12.53 13.68 -21.89
C PRO A 90 -12.22 14.35 -20.55
N ASP A 91 -11.66 15.56 -20.53
CA ASP A 91 -11.35 16.27 -19.27
C ASP A 91 -12.57 17.00 -18.68
N GLY A 92 -12.57 17.24 -17.36
CA GLY A 92 -13.59 18.03 -16.67
C GLY A 92 -14.39 17.30 -15.58
N LEU A 93 -15.33 18.03 -14.96
CA LEU A 93 -16.28 17.52 -13.94
C LEU A 93 -17.10 16.36 -14.51
N ILE A 94 -17.26 15.29 -13.74
CA ILE A 94 -17.90 14.04 -14.19
C ILE A 94 -19.29 14.26 -14.79
N ALA A 95 -20.08 15.18 -14.23
CA ALA A 95 -21.43 15.48 -14.68
C ALA A 95 -21.49 16.15 -16.06
N GLU A 96 -20.50 17.00 -16.38
CA GLU A 96 -20.51 17.84 -17.59
C GLU A 96 -19.55 17.31 -18.67
N LYS A 97 -18.79 16.27 -18.36
CA LYS A 97 -17.63 15.80 -19.12
C LYS A 97 -17.98 15.43 -20.55
N TRP A 98 -19.06 14.67 -20.71
CA TRP A 98 -19.51 14.15 -22.01
C TRP A 98 -20.23 15.22 -22.83
N ASP A 99 -21.00 16.09 -22.18
CA ASP A 99 -21.68 17.19 -22.84
C ASP A 99 -20.67 18.18 -23.42
N LYS A 100 -19.69 18.62 -22.63
CA LYS A 100 -18.61 19.50 -23.10
C LYS A 100 -17.80 18.86 -24.23
N HIS A 101 -17.53 17.56 -24.14
CA HIS A 101 -16.81 16.86 -25.21
C HIS A 101 -17.60 16.87 -26.51
N ARG A 102 -18.91 16.56 -26.48
CA ARG A 102 -19.79 16.57 -27.66
C ARG A 102 -19.84 17.95 -28.34
N PHE A 103 -19.94 19.03 -27.56
CA PHE A 103 -20.00 20.39 -28.11
C PHE A 103 -18.68 20.86 -28.73
N ASN A 104 -17.54 20.40 -28.20
CA ASN A 104 -16.22 20.75 -28.72
C ASN A 104 -15.81 19.97 -29.98
N LEU A 105 -16.63 19.03 -30.45
CA LEU A 105 -16.35 18.30 -31.69
C LEU A 105 -16.53 19.22 -32.90
N LYS A 106 -15.64 19.04 -33.89
CA LYS A 106 -15.72 19.79 -35.15
C LYS A 106 -17.01 19.45 -35.88
N LEU A 107 -17.86 20.45 -36.09
CA LEU A 107 -19.06 20.28 -36.90
C LEU A 107 -18.67 19.97 -38.34
N VAL A 108 -19.16 18.86 -38.88
CA VAL A 108 -18.96 18.51 -40.28
C VAL A 108 -19.98 19.26 -41.12
N ASN A 109 -19.51 20.14 -41.99
CA ASN A 109 -20.37 20.81 -42.98
C ASN A 109 -20.99 19.76 -43.92
N PRO A 110 -22.31 19.82 -44.21
CA PRO A 110 -22.97 18.99 -45.22
C PRO A 110 -22.21 18.76 -46.53
N ALA A 111 -21.55 19.78 -47.08
CA ALA A 111 -20.77 19.66 -48.31
C ALA A 111 -19.58 18.69 -48.21
N ASN A 112 -19.03 18.47 -47.01
CA ASN A 112 -17.90 17.59 -46.76
C ASN A 112 -18.30 16.18 -46.30
N LYS A 113 -19.61 15.86 -46.22
CA LYS A 113 -20.11 14.57 -45.72
C LYS A 113 -19.59 13.36 -46.50
N ARG A 114 -19.36 13.49 -47.81
CA ARG A 114 -18.84 12.39 -48.66
C ARG A 114 -17.42 11.92 -48.32
N LYS A 115 -16.66 12.70 -47.54
CA LYS A 115 -15.28 12.38 -47.16
C LYS A 115 -15.18 11.53 -45.88
N TYR A 116 -16.29 11.32 -45.17
CA TYR A 116 -16.32 10.64 -43.88
C TYR A 116 -17.29 9.46 -43.93
N GLU A 117 -16.89 8.36 -43.29
CA GLU A 117 -17.76 7.21 -43.06
C GLU A 117 -18.58 7.45 -41.79
N VAL A 118 -19.91 7.34 -41.89
CA VAL A 118 -20.82 7.60 -40.76
C VAL A 118 -21.28 6.28 -40.18
N ILE A 119 -20.93 6.03 -38.93
CA ILE A 119 -21.44 4.88 -38.17
C ILE A 119 -22.65 5.38 -37.37
N VAL A 120 -23.82 4.80 -37.64
CA VAL A 120 -25.03 5.06 -36.85
C VAL A 120 -25.07 4.03 -35.72
N VAL A 121 -24.98 4.50 -34.48
CA VAL A 121 -25.08 3.65 -33.28
C VAL A 121 -26.33 4.02 -32.51
N GLY A 122 -27.29 3.10 -32.51
CA GLY A 122 -28.58 3.22 -31.84
C GLY A 122 -29.50 2.14 -32.37
N SER A 123 -30.33 1.56 -31.50
CA SER A 123 -31.45 0.72 -31.92
C SER A 123 -32.55 1.63 -32.44
N GLY A 124 -32.49 1.98 -33.72
CA GLY A 124 -33.73 2.24 -34.44
C GLY A 124 -34.63 1.02 -34.34
#